data_AF-A0A951J5A3-F1
#
_entry.id   AF-A0A951J5A3-F1
#
_cell.length_a   1.000
_cell.length_b   1.000
_cell.length_c   1.000
_cell.angle_alpha   90.00
_cell.angle_beta   90.00
_cell.angle_gamma   90.00
#
_symmetry.space_group_name_H-M   'P 1'
#
loop_
_entity.id
_entity.type
_entity.pdbx_description
1 polymer ?
#
loop_
_entity_poly.entity_id
_entity_poly.type
_entity_poly.pdbx_seq_one_letter_code
_entity_poly.pdbx_strand_id
1 'polypeptide(L)' 'MKYILMNEKLAIEKGIINAKHHFRKEGELVLFKRDILTFWEQQSGNTTDEFGELTTPEALKTTEKWKL' A
#
# COMPACT_ATOMS: atom_id res chain seq x y z
N MET A 1 -9.88 -7.22 -7.68
CA MET A 1 -8.57 -6.61 -7.35
C MET A 1 -8.70 -5.89 -6.02
N LYS A 2 -7.72 -6.05 -5.13
CA LYS A 2 -7.65 -5.35 -3.85
C LYS A 2 -6.45 -4.40 -3.83
N TYR A 3 -6.56 -3.35 -3.06
CA TYR A 3 -5.53 -2.36 -2.78
C TYR A 3 -5.17 -2.40 -1.31
N ILE A 4 -3.97 -1.95 -1.01
CA ILE A 4 -3.45 -1.81 0.34
C ILE A 4 -3.25 -0.34 0.60
N LEU A 5 -3.81 0.13 1.72
CA LEU A 5 -3.53 1.44 2.29
C LEU A 5 -2.74 1.22 3.58
N MET A 6 -1.54 1.78 3.63
CA MET A 6 -0.69 1.72 4.81
C MET A 6 0.23 2.93 4.88
N ASN A 7 0.99 3.05 5.96
CA ASN A 7 1.97 4.13 6.10
C ASN A 7 3.17 3.92 5.14
N GLU A 8 3.56 4.97 4.41
CA GLU A 8 4.68 4.97 3.46
C GLU A 8 5.99 4.56 4.15
N LYS A 9 6.31 5.16 5.29
CA LYS A 9 7.55 4.86 6.03
C LYS A 9 7.56 3.42 6.46
N LEU A 10 6.46 2.93 7.03
CA LEU A 10 6.32 1.53 7.45
C LEU A 10 6.50 0.57 6.27
N ALA A 11 5.93 0.91 5.11
CA ALA A 11 6.03 0.10 3.91
C ALA A 11 7.47 0.06 3.35
N ILE A 12 8.21 1.16 3.46
CA ILE A 12 9.63 1.24 3.09
C ILE A 12 10.50 0.49 4.10
N GLU A 13 10.27 0.68 5.40
CA GLU A 13 11.00 0.03 6.49
C GLU A 13 10.86 -1.49 6.45
N LYS A 14 9.64 -1.98 6.16
CA LYS A 14 9.39 -3.42 5.95
C LYS A 14 9.93 -3.92 4.61
N GLY A 15 10.35 -3.04 3.70
CA GLY A 15 10.82 -3.39 2.37
C GLY A 15 9.72 -3.86 1.41
N ILE A 16 8.46 -3.54 1.71
CA ILE A 16 7.30 -3.85 0.84
C ILE A 16 7.37 -3.02 -0.45
N ILE A 17 7.76 -1.76 -0.30
CA ILE A 17 7.94 -0.82 -1.40
C ILE A 17 9.28 -0.11 -1.27
N ASN A 18 9.84 0.32 -2.39
CA ASN A 18 11.11 1.06 -2.39
C ASN A 18 10.88 2.53 -2.00
N ALA A 19 11.86 3.17 -1.37
CA ALA A 19 11.81 4.61 -1.04
C ALA A 19 11.62 5.52 -2.27
N LYS A 20 11.98 5.03 -3.46
CA LYS A 20 11.75 5.70 -4.75
C LYS A 20 10.53 5.18 -5.52
N HIS A 21 9.49 4.74 -4.83
CA HIS A 21 8.31 4.18 -5.50
C HIS A 21 7.47 5.23 -6.25
N HIS A 22 6.72 4.78 -7.25
CA HIS A 22 5.77 5.60 -8.02
C HIS A 22 4.31 5.45 -7.55
N PHE A 23 4.07 4.86 -6.37
CA PHE A 23 2.73 4.66 -5.85
C PHE A 23 2.09 5.99 -5.41
N ARG A 24 0.75 6.06 -5.51
CA ARG A 24 0.01 7.22 -5.00
C ARG A 24 0.20 7.28 -3.49
N LYS A 25 0.47 8.48 -2.99
CA LYS A 25 0.57 8.76 -1.57
C LYS A 25 -0.10 10.09 -1.24
N GLU A 26 -0.63 10.17 -0.02
CA GLU A 26 -1.13 11.39 0.58
C GLU A 26 -0.57 11.49 2.01
N GLY A 27 0.22 12.53 2.26
CA GLY A 27 0.92 12.67 3.53
C GLY A 27 1.82 11.47 3.82
N GLU A 28 1.50 10.75 4.89
CA GLU A 28 2.24 9.56 5.33
C GLU A 28 1.59 8.24 4.86
N LEU A 29 0.49 8.28 4.12
CA LEU A 29 -0.20 7.09 3.62
C LEU A 29 0.13 6.83 2.16
N VAL A 30 0.37 5.57 1.81
CA VAL A 30 0.60 5.10 0.45
C VAL A 30 -0.43 4.05 0.07
N LEU A 31 -0.87 4.11 -1.19
CA LEU A 31 -1.83 3.17 -1.75
C LEU A 31 -1.23 2.42 -2.94
N PHE A 32 -1.22 1.09 -2.84
CA PHE A 32 -0.68 0.21 -3.87
C PHE A 32 -1.49 -1.09 -3.99
N LYS A 33 -1.23 -1.90 -5.01
CA LYS A 33 -1.99 -3.14 -5.27
C LYS A 33 -1.60 -4.25 -4.29
N ARG A 34 -2.58 -5.06 -3.84
CA ARG A 34 -2.36 -6.23 -2.97
C ARG A 34 -1.29 -7.19 -3.52
N ASP A 35 -1.19 -7.33 -4.84
CA ASP A 35 -0.17 -8.16 -5.50
C ASP A 35 1.27 -7.85 -5.06
N ILE A 36 1.61 -6.58 -4.85
CA ILE A 36 2.96 -6.18 -4.40
C ILE A 36 3.22 -6.69 -3.00
N LEU A 37 2.19 -6.61 -2.14
CA LEU A 37 2.26 -7.13 -0.80
C LEU A 37 2.36 -8.66 -0.81
N THR A 38 1.58 -9.36 -1.64
CA THR A 38 1.64 -10.81 -1.77
C THR A 38 3.04 -11.28 -2.20
N PHE A 39 3.69 -10.57 -3.12
CA PHE A 39 5.06 -10.86 -3.53
C PHE A 39 6.05 -10.69 -2.37
N TRP A 40 5.90 -9.62 -1.58
CA TRP A 40 6.70 -9.40 -0.39
C TRP A 40 6.43 -10.45 0.70
N GLU A 41 5.17 -10.81 0.97
CA GLU A 41 4.80 -11.83 1.95
C GLU A 41 5.39 -13.20 1.59
N GLN A 42 5.39 -13.55 0.30
CA GLN A 42 6.05 -14.77 -0.18
C GLN A 42 7.56 -14.75 0.03
N GLN A 43 8.19 -13.59 -0.10
CA GLN A 43 9.64 -13.44 0.03
C GLN A 43 10.09 -13.31 1.51
N SER A 44 9.29 -12.64 2.34
CA SER A 44 9.63 -12.29 3.72
C SER A 44 9.01 -13.22 4.77
N GLY A 45 7.98 -14.00 4.40
CA GLY A 45 7.28 -14.94 5.29
C GLY A 45 6.45 -14.28 6.39
N ASN A 46 6.30 -12.96 6.38
CA ASN A 46 5.59 -12.19 7.40
C ASN A 46 4.23 -11.73 6.88
N THR A 47 3.15 -12.21 7.49
CA THR A 47 1.80 -11.69 7.28
C THR A 47 1.58 -10.53 8.25
N THR A 48 1.42 -9.30 7.78
CA THR A 48 1.29 -8.15 8.69
C THR A 48 -0.17 -7.70 8.83
N ASP A 49 -0.73 -7.69 10.03
CA ASP A 49 -2.11 -7.20 10.27
C ASP A 49 -2.22 -5.65 10.20
N GLU A 50 -1.13 -4.97 9.84
CA GLU A 50 -0.97 -3.51 9.94
C GLU A 50 -1.36 -2.74 8.65
N PHE A 51 -2.01 -3.40 7.69
CA PHE A 51 -2.44 -2.77 6.44
C PHE A 51 -3.96 -2.85 6.25
N GLY A 52 -4.54 -1.74 5.79
CA GLY A 52 -5.95 -1.68 5.40
C GLY A 52 -6.14 -2.26 4.00
N GLU A 53 -6.89 -3.36 3.89
CA GLU A 53 -7.35 -3.84 2.58
C GLU A 53 -8.52 -3.00 2.09
N LEU A 54 -8.37 -2.41 0.90
CA LEU A 54 -9.41 -1.68 0.22
C LEU A 54 -9.82 -2.42 -1.05
N THR A 55 -11.12 -2.40 -1.34
CA THR A 55 -11.58 -2.82 -2.67
C THR A 55 -11.25 -1.76 -3.73
N THR A 56 -11.23 -2.14 -5.02
CA THR A 56 -11.05 -1.17 -6.12
C THR A 56 -11.92 0.10 -6.00
N PRO A 57 -13.24 0.02 -5.76
CA PRO A 57 -14.06 1.23 -5.62
C PRO A 57 -13.69 2.07 -4.39
N GLU A 58 -13.25 1.47 -3.28
CA GLU A 58 -12.80 2.21 -2.10
C GLU A 58 -11.44 2.87 -2.34
N ALA A 59 -10.52 2.17 -2.98
CA ALA A 59 -9.24 2.71 -3.38
C ALA A 59 -9.42 3.91 -4.31
N LEU A 60 -10.32 3.82 -5.30
CA LEU A 60 -10.66 4.93 -6.18
C LEU A 60 -11.19 6.13 -5.38
N LYS A 61 -12.18 5.93 -4.51
CA LYS A 61 -12.71 6.99 -3.65
C LYS A 61 -11.65 7.63 -2.76
N THR A 62 -10.74 6.84 -2.19
CA THR A 62 -9.60 7.35 -1.40
C THR A 62 -8.68 8.19 -2.28
N THR A 63 -8.30 7.69 -3.46
CA THR A 63 -7.45 8.43 -4.39
C THR A 63 -8.12 9.66 -5.01
N GLU A 64 -9.45 9.70 -5.06
CA GLU A 64 -10.24 10.88 -5.45
C GLU A 64 -10.35 11.90 -4.33
N LYS A 65 -10.37 11.47 -3.05
CA LYS A 65 -10.29 12.37 -1.90
C LYS A 65 -8.93 13.03 -1.81
N TRP A 66 -7.89 12.33 -2.23
CA TRP A 66 -6.50 12.80 -2.29
C TRP A 66 -6.25 13.84 -3.38
N LYS A 67 -7.25 14.68 -3.71
CA LYS A 67 -7.20 15.72 -4.74
C LYS A 67 -5.86 16.48 -4.67
N LEU A 68 -4.93 16.07 -5.53
CA LEU A 68 -3.82 16.87 -6.02
C LEU A 68 -4.38 17.89 -6.99
#